data_AF-A0A7W7IVD0-F1
#
_entry.id   AF-A0A7W7IVD0-F1
#
_cell.length_a   1.000
_cell.length_b   1.000
_cell.length_c   1.000
_cell.angle_alpha   90.00
_cell.angle_beta   90.00
_cell.angle_gamma   90.00
#
_symmetry.space_group_name_H-M   'P 1'
#
loop_
_entity.id
_entity.type
_entity.pdbx_description
1 polymer ?
#
loop_
_entity_poly.entity_id
_entity_poly.type
_entity_poly.pdbx_seq_one_letter_code
_entity_poly.pdbx_strand_id
1 'polypeptide(L)'
;MKIKKIIIGLFAVCLMFSCENDESIPTTNVSTNLADKNSPVVQKLINMGYKAENIQEAKDFYIVEGDLMFSKNINDYSKSETSRHAHTDNLVSQQYRVITVRIDPSIPQSGKNNWRNAISSAMNHWSSLTQNSIKFVLSNELDADITIKSDNNLLLDFVIAMAGTPLSNGKAFNQILINFDFLGNMTVSESTKIYNMVHELGHCIGFRHTNWEDEGYYNQNGDYIGGNYIPNITQPDPNSVMNKETALYSWNGFSQYDIIAVNYLYPPLPCNTRLVGPSENRCAYNLYGDIANYTVYVAGSKQLNGDDLNPTWQVSGNSLEIIATNNSLCKIRVKGNNTTWPATGVVTRTSNTGCVSSYNISLNNCNDPYITD
;
A
#
# COMPACT_ATOMS: atom_id res chain seq x y z
N MET A 1 -92.75 4.04 21.19
CA MET A 1 -91.45 3.99 21.89
C MET A 1 -90.42 3.40 20.94
N LYS A 2 -89.33 4.15 20.69
CA LYS A 2 -88.11 3.79 19.94
C LYS A 2 -88.21 3.64 18.40
N ILE A 3 -88.01 4.77 17.73
CA ILE A 3 -87.50 4.86 16.34
C ILE A 3 -86.03 4.41 16.35
N LYS A 4 -85.66 3.45 15.49
CA LYS A 4 -84.26 3.24 15.10
C LYS A 4 -84.17 3.36 13.58
N LYS A 5 -83.56 4.47 13.14
CA LYS A 5 -83.07 4.70 11.79
C LYS A 5 -81.90 3.73 11.56
N ILE A 6 -81.89 3.00 10.45
CA ILE A 6 -80.66 2.44 9.89
C ILE A 6 -80.61 2.89 8.43
N ILE A 7 -79.64 3.75 8.18
CA ILE A 7 -79.32 4.38 6.91
C ILE A 7 -78.54 3.36 6.08
N ILE A 8 -78.98 3.15 4.85
CA ILE A 8 -78.24 2.45 3.79
C ILE A 8 -77.10 3.38 3.36
N GLY A 9 -75.86 2.99 3.67
CA GLY A 9 -74.65 3.69 3.24
C GLY A 9 -73.86 2.83 2.27
N LEU A 10 -74.01 3.10 0.98
CA LEU A 10 -73.14 2.63 -0.09
C LEU A 10 -71.86 3.49 -0.04
N PHE A 11 -70.70 2.90 0.26
CA PHE A 11 -69.43 3.60 0.10
C PHE A 11 -68.36 2.68 -0.48
N ALA A 12 -67.72 3.18 -1.53
CA ALA A 12 -66.86 2.50 -2.45
C ALA A 12 -65.55 2.02 -1.79
N VAL A 13 -65.13 0.81 -2.17
CA VAL A 13 -63.80 0.28 -1.86
C VAL A 13 -62.80 0.97 -2.79
N CYS A 14 -62.13 2.01 -2.29
CA CYS A 14 -60.93 2.55 -2.91
C CYS A 14 -59.74 1.68 -2.52
N LEU A 15 -59.21 0.94 -3.50
CA LEU A 15 -57.91 0.28 -3.42
C LEU A 15 -56.83 1.37 -3.42
N MET A 16 -56.27 1.66 -2.25
CA MET A 16 -55.11 2.54 -2.13
C MET A 16 -53.86 1.71 -2.47
N PHE A 17 -53.34 1.90 -3.68
CA PHE A 17 -51.95 1.58 -4.02
C PHE A 17 -51.04 2.47 -3.17
N SER A 18 -50.23 1.86 -2.32
CA SER A 18 -49.11 2.52 -1.66
C SER A 18 -47.95 2.54 -2.65
N CYS A 19 -47.81 3.63 -3.40
CA CYS A 19 -46.51 3.99 -3.98
C CYS A 19 -45.66 4.58 -2.86
N GLU A 20 -44.67 3.81 -2.42
CA GLU A 20 -43.57 4.29 -1.61
C GLU A 20 -42.80 5.32 -2.44
N ASN A 21 -42.77 6.57 -1.98
CA ASN A 21 -41.92 7.59 -2.58
C ASN A 21 -40.49 7.30 -2.11
N ASP A 22 -39.80 6.45 -2.87
CA ASP A 22 -38.34 6.47 -2.87
C ASP A 22 -37.93 7.84 -3.40
N GLU A 23 -37.50 8.73 -2.49
CA GLU A 23 -36.64 9.84 -2.87
C GLU A 23 -35.39 9.22 -3.48
N SER A 24 -35.37 9.18 -4.80
CA SER A 24 -34.19 8.85 -5.58
C SER A 24 -33.10 9.85 -5.21
N ILE A 25 -32.19 9.41 -4.33
CA ILE A 25 -30.88 10.02 -4.14
C ILE A 25 -30.27 10.12 -5.54
N PRO A 26 -29.76 11.30 -5.98
CA PRO A 26 -29.05 11.38 -7.23
C PRO A 26 -27.77 10.54 -7.08
N THR A 27 -27.83 9.30 -7.54
CA THR A 27 -26.64 8.49 -7.76
C THR A 27 -25.85 9.18 -8.87
N THR A 28 -24.72 9.78 -8.50
CA THR A 28 -23.62 9.94 -9.46
C THR A 28 -23.17 8.53 -9.83
N ASN A 29 -23.82 7.97 -10.86
CA ASN A 29 -23.50 6.68 -11.44
C ASN A 29 -22.06 6.73 -11.97
N VAL A 30 -21.10 6.22 -11.21
CA VAL A 30 -19.91 5.63 -11.82
C VAL A 30 -20.38 4.30 -12.41
N SER A 31 -20.83 4.32 -13.66
CA SER A 31 -21.10 3.10 -14.42
C SER A 31 -19.77 2.39 -14.65
N THR A 32 -19.51 1.32 -13.91
CA THR A 32 -18.48 0.36 -14.29
C THR A 32 -19.13 -0.75 -15.11
N ASN A 33 -18.58 -0.99 -16.29
CA ASN A 33 -18.89 -2.16 -17.09
C ASN A 33 -17.84 -3.23 -16.79
N LEU A 34 -18.18 -4.50 -17.03
CA LEU A 34 -17.16 -5.54 -17.17
C LEU A 34 -16.13 -5.07 -18.20
N ALA A 35 -14.84 -5.24 -17.87
CA ALA A 35 -13.78 -4.77 -18.73
C ALA A 35 -13.84 -5.45 -20.11
N ASP A 36 -13.50 -4.71 -21.17
CA ASP A 36 -13.44 -5.27 -22.52
C ASP A 36 -12.37 -6.38 -22.57
N LYS A 37 -12.82 -7.62 -22.79
CA LYS A 37 -11.94 -8.79 -22.88
C LYS A 37 -10.91 -8.66 -24.01
N ASN A 38 -11.11 -7.78 -25.00
CA ASN A 38 -10.14 -7.57 -26.06
C ASN A 38 -9.00 -6.61 -25.68
N SER A 39 -9.09 -5.92 -24.53
CA SER A 39 -8.01 -5.08 -24.03
C SER A 39 -6.73 -5.93 -23.83
N PRO A 40 -5.57 -5.51 -24.37
CA PRO A 40 -4.30 -6.21 -24.16
C PRO A 40 -3.96 -6.42 -22.69
N VAL A 41 -4.33 -5.45 -21.83
CA VAL A 41 -4.13 -5.56 -20.38
C VAL A 41 -5.10 -6.57 -19.77
N VAL A 42 -6.38 -6.57 -20.16
CA VAL A 42 -7.35 -7.54 -19.66
C VAL A 42 -6.93 -8.97 -20.05
N GLN A 43 -6.48 -9.17 -21.28
CA GLN A 43 -5.89 -10.45 -21.70
C GLN A 43 -4.65 -10.81 -20.90
N LYS A 44 -3.79 -9.83 -20.58
CA LYS A 44 -2.64 -10.05 -19.71
C LYS A 44 -3.06 -10.48 -18.30
N LEU A 45 -4.07 -9.85 -17.71
CA LEU A 45 -4.61 -10.21 -16.39
C LEU A 45 -5.25 -11.61 -16.40
N ILE A 46 -5.96 -11.96 -17.47
CA ILE A 46 -6.48 -13.33 -17.66
C ILE A 46 -5.35 -14.34 -17.73
N ASN A 47 -4.26 -14.04 -18.45
CA ASN A 47 -3.07 -14.90 -18.51
C ASN A 47 -2.35 -15.01 -17.16
N MET A 48 -2.46 -13.99 -16.30
CA MET A 48 -1.98 -14.02 -14.91
C MET A 48 -2.90 -14.85 -13.98
N GLY A 49 -4.04 -15.33 -14.49
CA GLY A 49 -4.96 -16.22 -13.78
C GLY A 49 -6.18 -15.54 -13.17
N TYR A 50 -6.41 -14.25 -13.44
CA TYR A 50 -7.64 -13.57 -13.02
C TYR A 50 -8.81 -13.94 -13.94
N LYS A 51 -10.00 -14.11 -13.37
CA LYS A 51 -11.21 -14.34 -14.17
C LYS A 51 -11.67 -13.05 -14.82
N ALA A 52 -12.05 -13.14 -16.09
CA ALA A 52 -12.54 -11.99 -16.83
C ALA A 52 -13.79 -11.36 -16.18
N GLU A 53 -14.66 -12.17 -15.55
CA GLU A 53 -15.83 -11.69 -14.81
C GLU A 53 -15.50 -10.87 -13.55
N ASN A 54 -14.29 -11.03 -13.00
CA ASN A 54 -13.84 -10.29 -11.82
C ASN A 54 -13.04 -9.04 -12.16
N ILE A 55 -12.88 -8.73 -13.45
CA ILE A 55 -12.16 -7.55 -13.94
C ILE A 55 -13.18 -6.47 -14.29
N GLN A 56 -13.27 -5.46 -13.43
CA GLN A 56 -14.11 -4.30 -13.61
C GLN A 56 -13.28 -3.14 -14.13
N GLU A 57 -13.84 -2.35 -15.03
CA GLU A 57 -13.16 -1.16 -15.55
C GLU A 57 -13.57 0.08 -14.75
N ALA A 58 -12.60 0.70 -14.06
CA ALA A 58 -12.72 2.04 -13.50
C ALA A 58 -12.15 3.07 -14.49
N LYS A 59 -12.24 4.36 -14.17
CA LYS A 59 -11.77 5.44 -15.05
C LYS A 59 -10.29 5.27 -15.44
N ASP A 60 -9.42 5.15 -14.45
CA ASP A 60 -7.95 5.24 -14.64
C ASP A 60 -7.24 3.87 -14.49
N PHE A 61 -7.92 2.85 -13.99
CA PHE A 61 -7.36 1.53 -13.70
C PHE A 61 -8.42 0.43 -13.88
N TYR A 62 -7.99 -0.83 -13.85
CA TYR A 62 -8.86 -1.99 -13.67
C TYR A 62 -8.93 -2.36 -12.19
N ILE A 63 -10.13 -2.74 -11.73
CA ILE A 63 -10.40 -3.29 -10.41
C ILE A 63 -10.55 -4.79 -10.58
N VAL A 64 -9.80 -5.56 -9.82
CA VAL A 64 -9.76 -7.02 -9.92
C VAL A 64 -10.00 -7.63 -8.54
N GLU A 65 -10.84 -8.67 -8.47
CA GLU A 65 -11.20 -9.36 -7.21
C GLU A 65 -11.79 -8.45 -6.10
N GLY A 66 -12.18 -7.22 -6.44
CA GLY A 66 -12.84 -6.27 -5.54
C GLY A 66 -11.96 -5.10 -5.08
N ASP A 67 -10.69 -5.35 -4.79
CA ASP A 67 -9.78 -4.41 -4.10
C ASP A 67 -8.34 -4.41 -4.65
N LEU A 68 -8.08 -5.07 -5.80
CA LEU A 68 -6.81 -4.99 -6.49
C LEU A 68 -6.85 -4.02 -7.67
N MET A 69 -5.93 -3.05 -7.65
CA MET A 69 -5.72 -2.05 -8.68
C MET A 69 -4.69 -2.51 -9.70
N PHE A 70 -5.06 -2.41 -10.98
CA PHE A 70 -4.19 -2.70 -12.11
C PHE A 70 -4.15 -1.55 -13.13
N SER A 71 -2.95 -1.14 -13.51
CA SER A 71 -2.73 -0.10 -14.52
C SER A 71 -3.34 -0.47 -15.88
N LYS A 72 -3.87 0.52 -16.61
CA LYS A 72 -4.30 0.31 -18.00
C LYS A 72 -3.14 0.32 -19.01
N ASN A 73 -1.90 0.57 -18.57
CA ASN A 73 -0.72 0.59 -19.43
C ASN A 73 -0.06 -0.79 -19.52
N ILE A 74 -0.12 -1.43 -20.70
CA ILE A 74 0.45 -2.76 -20.93
C ILE A 74 1.96 -2.84 -20.65
N ASN A 75 2.69 -1.73 -20.76
CA ASN A 75 4.14 -1.71 -20.53
C ASN A 75 4.51 -1.90 -19.05
N ASP A 76 3.55 -1.69 -18.15
CA ASP A 76 3.76 -1.94 -16.71
C ASP A 76 3.87 -3.46 -16.42
N TYR A 77 3.47 -4.29 -17.40
CA TYR A 77 3.44 -5.75 -17.35
C TYR A 77 4.57 -6.36 -18.20
N SER A 78 5.81 -5.91 -17.98
CA SER A 78 6.98 -6.27 -18.79
C SER A 78 7.46 -7.72 -18.66
N LYS A 79 7.00 -8.47 -17.65
CA LYS A 79 7.29 -9.89 -17.52
C LYS A 79 6.18 -10.72 -18.16
N SER A 80 6.53 -11.47 -19.22
CA SER A 80 5.73 -12.59 -19.70
C SER A 80 5.78 -13.67 -18.64
N GLU A 81 4.67 -13.97 -17.99
CA GLU A 81 4.64 -15.01 -16.97
C GLU A 81 3.40 -15.86 -17.18
N THR A 82 3.65 -17.16 -17.17
CA THR A 82 2.67 -18.24 -17.19
C THR A 82 2.64 -18.83 -15.78
N SER A 83 1.44 -18.95 -15.21
CA SER A 83 1.05 -19.87 -14.12
C SER A 83 0.84 -19.30 -12.70
N ARG A 84 -0.29 -19.74 -12.10
CA ARG A 84 -0.59 -20.31 -10.76
C ARG A 84 -0.12 -19.64 -9.45
N HIS A 85 -0.39 -18.35 -9.17
CA HIS A 85 0.29 -17.67 -8.05
C HIS A 85 -0.60 -16.83 -7.03
N ALA A 86 -0.48 -16.97 -5.68
CA ALA A 86 -1.33 -16.51 -4.51
C ALA A 86 -0.54 -15.55 -3.61
N HIS A 87 0.73 -15.44 -3.95
CA HIS A 87 1.37 -14.16 -4.05
C HIS A 87 1.54 -13.82 -5.54
N THR A 88 1.94 -12.60 -5.85
CA THR A 88 2.32 -12.19 -7.20
C THR A 88 3.74 -12.62 -7.57
N ASP A 89 4.03 -12.75 -8.87
CA ASP A 89 5.39 -13.01 -9.38
C ASP A 89 6.38 -11.89 -9.06
N ASN A 90 5.89 -10.66 -9.05
CA ASN A 90 6.66 -9.53 -8.57
C ASN A 90 6.57 -9.53 -7.04
N LEU A 91 7.73 -9.62 -6.40
CA LEU A 91 7.91 -9.49 -4.95
C LEU A 91 8.83 -8.30 -4.67
N VAL A 92 8.81 -7.83 -3.42
CA VAL A 92 9.72 -6.77 -2.98
C VAL A 92 11.15 -7.30 -2.91
N SER A 93 12.02 -6.78 -3.78
CA SER A 93 13.44 -7.13 -3.84
C SER A 93 14.13 -6.80 -2.51
N GLN A 94 15.16 -7.56 -2.15
CA GLN A 94 15.86 -7.46 -0.84
C GLN A 94 16.22 -6.03 -0.44
N GLN A 95 16.71 -5.23 -1.39
CA GLN A 95 17.11 -3.83 -1.17
C GLN A 95 15.96 -2.85 -0.88
N TYR A 96 14.70 -3.26 -1.07
CA TYR A 96 13.50 -2.45 -0.89
C TYR A 96 12.57 -2.95 0.23
N ARG A 97 13.00 -3.93 1.04
CA ARG A 97 12.13 -4.56 2.07
C ARG A 97 11.92 -3.72 3.33
N VAL A 98 12.65 -2.62 3.49
CA VAL A 98 12.30 -1.55 4.45
C VAL A 98 11.54 -0.47 3.69
N ILE A 99 10.22 -0.53 3.79
CA ILE A 99 9.26 0.20 2.98
C ILE A 99 8.82 1.45 3.75
N THR A 100 9.02 2.63 3.18
CA THR A 100 8.52 3.88 3.75
C THR A 100 7.06 4.10 3.36
N VAL A 101 6.23 4.46 4.35
CA VAL A 101 4.81 4.72 4.19
C VAL A 101 4.52 6.15 4.59
N ARG A 102 3.93 6.93 3.69
CA ARG A 102 3.43 8.27 3.96
C ARG A 102 1.92 8.26 4.09
N ILE A 103 1.42 8.99 5.09
CA ILE A 103 -0.01 9.26 5.23
C ILE A 103 -0.30 10.62 4.62
N ASP A 104 -1.05 10.64 3.53
CA ASP A 104 -1.38 11.87 2.83
C ASP A 104 -2.29 12.80 3.67
N PRO A 105 -2.20 14.13 3.51
CA PRO A 105 -3.08 15.09 4.19
C PRO A 105 -4.57 14.91 3.89
N SER A 106 -4.94 14.26 2.78
CA SER A 106 -6.34 13.89 2.49
C SER A 106 -6.98 13.01 3.57
N ILE A 107 -6.19 12.26 4.36
CA ILE A 107 -6.69 11.54 5.53
C ILE A 107 -6.85 12.52 6.70
N PRO A 108 -8.05 12.77 7.24
CA PRO A 108 -8.24 13.71 8.34
C PRO A 108 -7.56 13.24 9.63
N GLN A 109 -7.34 14.18 10.55
CA GLN A 109 -6.72 13.91 11.87
C GLN A 109 -7.74 13.49 12.94
N SER A 110 -9.04 13.59 12.65
CA SER A 110 -10.13 13.27 13.57
C SER A 110 -11.41 12.89 12.80
N GLY A 111 -12.43 12.44 13.52
CA GLY A 111 -13.72 12.04 12.94
C GLY A 111 -13.71 10.64 12.32
N LYS A 112 -14.84 10.25 11.73
CA LYS A 112 -15.07 8.88 11.22
C LYS A 112 -14.08 8.47 10.12
N ASN A 113 -13.58 9.42 9.34
CA ASN A 113 -12.62 9.19 8.25
C ASN A 113 -11.16 9.29 8.71
N ASN A 114 -10.88 9.38 10.01
CA ASN A 114 -9.50 9.27 10.50
C ASN A 114 -9.06 7.80 10.47
N TRP A 115 -8.06 7.50 9.65
CA TRP A 115 -7.43 6.17 9.52
C TRP A 115 -5.98 6.15 10.00
N ARG A 116 -5.47 7.25 10.57
CA ARG A 116 -4.03 7.42 10.87
C ARG A 116 -3.52 6.42 11.91
N ASN A 117 -4.33 6.13 12.92
CA ASN A 117 -4.02 5.14 13.96
C ASN A 117 -4.05 3.72 13.41
N ALA A 118 -5.07 3.39 12.59
CA ALA A 118 -5.17 2.11 11.93
C ALA A 118 -3.97 1.82 11.01
N ILE A 119 -3.57 2.80 10.18
CA ILE A 119 -2.38 2.72 9.33
C ILE A 119 -1.14 2.42 10.18
N SER A 120 -0.91 3.21 11.23
CA SER A 120 0.27 3.03 12.10
C SER A 120 0.26 1.65 12.79
N SER A 121 -0.92 1.18 13.19
CA SER A 121 -1.09 -0.13 13.85
C SER A 121 -0.83 -1.28 12.86
N ALA A 122 -1.36 -1.20 11.64
CA ALA A 122 -1.13 -2.20 10.60
C ALA A 122 0.35 -2.32 10.23
N MET A 123 1.04 -1.20 10.07
CA MET A 123 2.49 -1.17 9.84
C MET A 123 3.25 -1.84 11.00
N ASN A 124 2.84 -1.58 12.24
CA ASN A 124 3.44 -2.19 13.43
C ASN A 124 3.18 -3.70 13.48
N HIS A 125 1.98 -4.16 13.11
CA HIS A 125 1.66 -5.60 13.07
C HIS A 125 2.55 -6.34 12.07
N TRP A 126 2.67 -5.86 10.83
CA TRP A 126 3.59 -6.44 9.85
C TRP A 126 5.03 -6.43 10.35
N SER A 127 5.47 -5.31 10.93
CA SER A 127 6.85 -5.15 11.38
C SER A 127 7.18 -5.93 12.66
N SER A 128 6.19 -6.31 13.47
CA SER A 128 6.37 -7.12 14.68
C SER A 128 6.51 -8.62 14.38
N LEU A 129 6.17 -9.06 13.16
CA LEU A 129 6.45 -10.43 12.75
C LEU A 129 7.96 -10.66 12.70
N THR A 130 8.37 -11.77 13.31
CA THR A 130 9.77 -12.22 13.35
C THR A 130 10.01 -13.24 12.24
N GLN A 131 11.29 -13.44 11.89
CA GLN A 131 11.71 -14.40 10.85
C GLN A 131 11.34 -14.02 9.41
N ASN A 132 11.10 -12.73 9.16
CA ASN A 132 11.07 -12.17 7.81
C ASN A 132 11.84 -10.84 7.74
N SER A 133 12.04 -10.35 6.52
CA SER A 133 12.76 -9.10 6.23
C SER A 133 11.88 -7.91 5.85
N ILE A 134 10.54 -8.04 5.86
CA ILE A 134 9.67 -6.89 5.56
C ILE A 134 9.54 -6.00 6.80
N LYS A 135 9.70 -4.68 6.60
CA LYS A 135 9.47 -3.65 7.61
C LYS A 135 8.76 -2.47 6.98
N PHE A 136 7.74 -1.96 7.64
CA PHE A 136 7.05 -0.72 7.25
C PHE A 136 7.43 0.40 8.20
N VAL A 137 7.75 1.55 7.64
CA VAL A 137 8.29 2.69 8.38
C VAL A 137 7.51 3.94 8.03
N LEU A 138 7.02 4.66 9.02
CA LEU A 138 6.33 5.92 8.77
C LEU A 138 7.33 6.97 8.26
N SER A 139 6.97 7.64 7.18
CA SER A 139 7.72 8.73 6.55
C SER A 139 6.82 9.92 6.30
N ASN A 140 7.39 11.13 6.37
CA ASN A 140 6.72 12.36 5.95
C ASN A 140 7.19 12.84 4.57
N GLU A 141 8.17 12.14 3.97
CA GLU A 141 8.74 12.51 2.68
C GLU A 141 7.78 12.21 1.53
N LEU A 142 7.74 13.11 0.54
CA LEU A 142 6.84 12.99 -0.61
C LEU A 142 7.19 11.80 -1.53
N ASP A 143 8.43 11.32 -1.48
CA ASP A 143 8.95 10.19 -2.22
C ASP A 143 8.94 8.87 -1.41
N ALA A 144 8.11 8.79 -0.36
CA ALA A 144 7.86 7.54 0.35
C ALA A 144 7.41 6.43 -0.62
N ASP A 145 7.83 5.18 -0.35
CA ASP A 145 7.56 4.08 -1.26
C ASP A 145 6.07 3.82 -1.42
N ILE A 146 5.28 3.95 -0.34
CA ILE A 146 3.82 3.83 -0.34
C ILE A 146 3.20 5.14 0.15
N THR A 147 2.24 5.69 -0.58
CA THR A 147 1.37 6.77 -0.10
C THR A 147 -0.04 6.25 0.13
N ILE A 148 -0.54 6.40 1.36
CA ILE A 148 -1.92 6.07 1.74
C ILE A 148 -2.73 7.37 1.74
N LYS A 149 -3.83 7.40 0.98
CA LYS A 149 -4.63 8.60 0.75
C LYS A 149 -6.12 8.29 0.57
N SER A 150 -6.97 9.31 0.65
CA SER A 150 -8.36 9.17 0.23
C SER A 150 -8.43 8.85 -1.26
N ASP A 151 -9.38 8.02 -1.63
CA ASP A 151 -9.67 7.71 -3.01
C ASP A 151 -10.25 8.89 -3.80
N ASN A 152 -10.82 9.90 -3.13
CA ASN A 152 -11.57 11.01 -3.76
C ASN A 152 -12.77 10.52 -4.60
N ASN A 153 -13.54 9.56 -4.08
CA ASN A 153 -14.73 8.97 -4.72
C ASN A 153 -14.39 8.29 -6.07
N LEU A 154 -13.21 7.66 -6.14
CA LEU A 154 -12.77 6.88 -7.29
C LEU A 154 -13.19 5.41 -7.18
N LEU A 155 -13.27 4.90 -5.95
CA LEU A 155 -13.62 3.51 -5.68
C LEU A 155 -15.13 3.31 -5.72
N LEU A 156 -15.54 2.05 -5.90
CA LEU A 156 -16.93 1.66 -5.80
C LEU A 156 -17.37 1.69 -4.34
N ASP A 157 -18.66 1.97 -4.11
CA ASP A 157 -19.26 2.12 -2.77
C ASP A 157 -19.02 0.90 -1.87
N PHE A 158 -18.92 -0.32 -2.43
CA PHE A 158 -18.67 -1.55 -1.68
C PHE A 158 -17.19 -1.90 -1.48
N VAL A 159 -16.26 -1.05 -1.94
CA VAL A 159 -14.82 -1.25 -1.82
C VAL A 159 -14.28 -0.28 -0.78
N ILE A 160 -13.84 -0.79 0.37
CA ILE A 160 -13.44 0.04 1.52
C ILE A 160 -12.04 0.63 1.36
N ALA A 161 -11.14 -0.12 0.77
CA ALA A 161 -9.78 0.28 0.46
C ALA A 161 -9.29 -0.52 -0.75
N MET A 162 -8.19 -0.07 -1.34
CA MET A 162 -7.62 -0.72 -2.52
C MET A 162 -6.13 -0.44 -2.61
N ALA A 163 -5.38 -1.47 -2.96
CA ALA A 163 -3.97 -1.42 -3.28
C ALA A 163 -3.72 -2.15 -4.60
N GLY A 164 -2.45 -2.29 -4.95
CA GLY A 164 -2.01 -3.08 -6.09
C GLY A 164 -0.84 -3.95 -5.67
N THR A 165 -0.24 -4.61 -6.65
CA THR A 165 0.83 -5.59 -6.42
C THR A 165 2.21 -4.97 -6.64
N PRO A 166 3.31 -5.54 -6.11
CA PRO A 166 4.66 -5.04 -6.30
C PRO A 166 4.98 -4.72 -7.76
N LEU A 167 5.72 -3.63 -7.94
CA LEU A 167 6.11 -3.13 -9.25
C LEU A 167 7.16 -4.04 -9.89
N SER A 168 7.23 -4.05 -11.22
CA SER A 168 8.19 -4.87 -11.98
C SER A 168 9.67 -4.56 -11.65
N ASN A 169 9.95 -3.38 -11.10
CA ASN A 169 11.27 -2.97 -10.62
C ASN A 169 11.61 -3.50 -9.20
N GLY A 170 10.73 -4.32 -8.60
CA GLY A 170 10.93 -4.94 -7.30
C GLY A 170 10.60 -4.04 -6.10
N LYS A 171 10.02 -2.85 -6.31
CA LYS A 171 9.46 -2.03 -5.22
C LYS A 171 8.06 -2.52 -4.84
N ALA A 172 7.64 -2.23 -3.60
CA ALA A 172 6.25 -2.39 -3.20
C ALA A 172 5.31 -1.56 -4.08
N PHE A 173 4.03 -1.93 -4.14
CA PHE A 173 3.04 -1.07 -4.77
C PHE A 173 2.95 0.26 -4.03
N ASN A 174 2.87 1.35 -4.77
CA ASN A 174 3.19 2.68 -4.24
C ASN A 174 1.99 3.45 -3.68
N GLN A 175 0.81 2.84 -3.63
CA GLN A 175 -0.41 3.54 -3.24
C GLN A 175 -1.41 2.65 -2.53
N ILE A 176 -2.07 3.19 -1.51
CA ILE A 176 -3.31 2.63 -0.98
C ILE A 176 -4.36 3.73 -1.02
N LEU A 177 -5.51 3.43 -1.61
CA LEU A 177 -6.68 4.29 -1.62
C LEU A 177 -7.65 3.85 -0.54
N ILE A 178 -8.20 4.80 0.21
CA ILE A 178 -9.23 4.55 1.22
C ILE A 178 -10.52 5.21 0.76
N ASN A 179 -11.58 4.41 0.65
CA ASN A 179 -12.90 4.90 0.34
C ASN A 179 -13.58 5.49 1.60
N PHE A 180 -13.87 6.78 1.57
CA PHE A 180 -14.61 7.46 2.64
C PHE A 180 -16.13 7.44 2.48
N ASP A 181 -16.62 7.10 1.29
CA ASP A 181 -18.04 6.93 1.00
C ASP A 181 -18.51 5.47 1.12
N PHE A 182 -17.64 4.55 1.53
CA PHE A 182 -17.92 3.12 1.71
C PHE A 182 -19.30 2.85 2.36
N LEU A 183 -20.11 2.05 1.66
CA LEU A 183 -21.48 1.66 2.00
C LEU A 183 -22.33 2.84 2.48
N GLY A 184 -22.39 3.89 1.66
CA GLY A 184 -23.17 5.09 1.97
C GLY A 184 -22.59 5.92 3.13
N ASN A 185 -21.27 6.08 3.15
CA ASN A 185 -20.51 6.80 4.19
C ASN A 185 -20.65 6.17 5.58
N MET A 186 -20.72 4.85 5.67
CA MET A 186 -20.88 4.15 6.95
C MET A 186 -19.74 4.47 7.92
N THR A 187 -20.01 4.37 9.22
CA THR A 187 -18.94 4.50 10.22
C THR A 187 -18.26 3.15 10.41
N VAL A 188 -16.97 3.08 10.09
CA VAL A 188 -16.15 1.88 10.23
C VAL A 188 -15.41 1.90 11.57
N SER A 189 -15.42 0.77 12.29
CA SER A 189 -14.73 0.62 13.57
C SER A 189 -13.20 0.72 13.42
N GLU A 190 -12.48 1.15 14.45
CA GLU A 190 -11.02 1.20 14.40
C GLU A 190 -10.40 -0.19 14.13
N SER A 191 -10.96 -1.25 14.71
CA SER A 191 -10.49 -2.62 14.48
C SER A 191 -10.66 -3.06 13.02
N THR A 192 -11.78 -2.69 12.40
CA THR A 192 -12.02 -2.95 10.97
C THR A 192 -11.09 -2.13 10.10
N LYS A 193 -10.80 -0.87 10.45
CA LYS A 193 -9.78 -0.08 9.73
C LYS A 193 -8.40 -0.72 9.82
N ILE A 194 -8.02 -1.22 10.99
CA ILE A 194 -6.74 -1.94 11.17
C ILE A 194 -6.70 -3.16 10.26
N TYR A 195 -7.76 -3.99 10.27
CA TYR A 195 -7.85 -5.18 9.43
C TYR A 195 -7.60 -4.85 7.95
N ASN A 196 -8.35 -3.89 7.41
CA ASN A 196 -8.20 -3.49 6.00
C ASN A 196 -6.81 -2.91 5.72
N MET A 197 -6.24 -2.10 6.61
CA MET A 197 -4.87 -1.60 6.39
C MET A 197 -3.81 -2.70 6.46
N VAL A 198 -4.00 -3.75 7.27
CA VAL A 198 -3.11 -4.92 7.25
C VAL A 198 -3.24 -5.65 5.90
N HIS A 199 -4.47 -5.86 5.44
CA HIS A 199 -4.79 -6.49 4.16
C HIS A 199 -4.14 -5.75 2.98
N GLU A 200 -4.38 -4.45 2.84
CA GLU A 200 -3.85 -3.65 1.74
C GLU A 200 -2.31 -3.57 1.75
N LEU A 201 -1.69 -3.48 2.93
CA LEU A 201 -0.23 -3.56 3.02
C LEU A 201 0.31 -4.93 2.58
N GLY A 202 -0.47 -5.99 2.79
CA GLY A 202 -0.20 -7.33 2.26
C GLY A 202 -0.17 -7.34 0.73
N HIS A 203 -1.17 -6.75 0.07
CA HIS A 203 -1.18 -6.59 -1.38
C HIS A 203 0.03 -5.81 -1.89
N CYS A 204 0.39 -4.71 -1.23
CA CYS A 204 1.56 -3.91 -1.61
C CYS A 204 2.87 -4.70 -1.61
N ILE A 205 2.97 -5.77 -0.81
CA ILE A 205 4.10 -6.69 -0.76
C ILE A 205 3.81 -8.03 -1.45
N GLY A 206 2.78 -8.08 -2.29
CA GLY A 206 2.56 -9.17 -3.23
C GLY A 206 1.72 -10.31 -2.71
N PHE A 207 1.07 -10.21 -1.56
CA PHE A 207 0.02 -11.18 -1.21
C PHE A 207 -1.18 -10.99 -2.13
N ARG A 208 -1.81 -12.09 -2.53
CA ARG A 208 -3.14 -12.09 -3.15
C ARG A 208 -4.16 -12.67 -2.19
N HIS A 209 -5.42 -12.65 -2.62
CA HIS A 209 -6.47 -13.32 -1.90
C HIS A 209 -6.20 -14.81 -1.74
N THR A 210 -6.52 -15.37 -0.57
CA THR A 210 -6.27 -16.79 -0.25
C THR A 210 -7.46 -17.69 -0.54
N ASN A 211 -8.69 -17.18 -0.47
CA ASN A 211 -9.95 -17.88 -0.82
C ASN A 211 -10.38 -17.68 -2.29
N TRP A 212 -9.42 -17.56 -3.20
CA TRP A 212 -9.70 -17.53 -4.64
C TRP A 212 -10.25 -18.88 -5.15
N GLU A 213 -9.85 -19.99 -4.51
CA GLU A 213 -10.27 -21.36 -4.85
C GLU A 213 -11.79 -21.58 -4.84
N ASP A 214 -12.51 -20.87 -3.96
CA ASP A 214 -13.97 -20.97 -3.81
C ASP A 214 -14.75 -20.53 -5.06
N GLU A 215 -14.09 -19.84 -6.00
CA GLU A 215 -14.70 -19.49 -7.28
C GLU A 215 -14.54 -20.56 -8.36
N GLY A 216 -13.85 -21.68 -8.09
CA GLY A 216 -13.72 -22.78 -9.05
C GLY A 216 -12.80 -22.47 -10.22
N TYR A 217 -11.68 -21.81 -9.97
CA TYR A 217 -10.63 -21.64 -10.96
C TYR A 217 -9.93 -22.97 -11.21
N TYR A 218 -10.23 -23.66 -12.31
CA TYR A 218 -9.55 -24.91 -12.67
C TYR A 218 -9.04 -24.86 -14.11
N ASN A 219 -7.84 -25.38 -14.33
CA ASN A 219 -7.36 -25.66 -15.68
C ASN A 219 -8.04 -26.90 -16.23
N GLN A 220 -7.85 -27.14 -17.53
CA GLN A 220 -8.37 -28.31 -18.22
C GLN A 220 -7.94 -29.66 -17.61
N ASN A 221 -6.95 -29.67 -16.72
CA ASN A 221 -6.46 -30.86 -16.01
C ASN A 221 -7.02 -30.98 -14.58
N GLY A 222 -7.86 -30.04 -14.12
CA GLY A 222 -8.40 -30.03 -12.76
C GLY A 222 -7.48 -29.45 -11.69
N ASP A 223 -6.34 -28.84 -12.07
CA ASP A 223 -5.51 -28.08 -11.14
C ASP A 223 -6.09 -26.67 -10.96
N TYR A 224 -5.99 -26.10 -9.77
CA TYR A 224 -6.46 -24.74 -9.54
C TYR A 224 -5.68 -23.67 -10.36
N ILE A 225 -6.36 -22.63 -10.86
CA ILE A 225 -5.79 -21.49 -11.63
C ILE A 225 -5.81 -20.18 -10.84
N GLY A 226 -4.67 -19.52 -10.63
CA GLY A 226 -4.67 -18.13 -10.12
C GLY A 226 -4.25 -17.99 -8.65
N GLY A 227 -3.47 -18.95 -8.14
CA GLY A 227 -2.85 -18.92 -6.82
C GLY A 227 -1.64 -19.89 -6.71
N ASN A 228 -0.60 -19.54 -5.93
CA ASN A 228 0.73 -20.10 -5.69
C ASN A 228 0.58 -20.57 -4.30
N TYR A 229 0.61 -21.86 -4.14
CA TYR A 229 0.71 -22.39 -2.82
C TYR A 229 2.08 -22.01 -2.28
N ILE A 230 2.06 -21.35 -1.13
CA ILE A 230 3.23 -21.36 -0.26
C ILE A 230 3.48 -22.84 0.06
N PRO A 231 4.68 -23.39 -0.23
CA PRO A 231 4.95 -24.79 0.00
C PRO A 231 4.57 -25.21 1.42
N ASN A 232 3.92 -26.36 1.53
CA ASN A 232 3.42 -26.94 2.80
C ASN A 232 2.18 -26.25 3.42
N ILE A 233 1.50 -25.37 2.70
CA ILE A 233 0.13 -24.94 3.04
C ILE A 233 -0.83 -25.70 2.13
N THR A 234 -1.51 -26.70 2.69
CA THR A 234 -2.38 -27.62 1.92
C THR A 234 -3.86 -27.52 2.31
N GLN A 235 -4.21 -26.52 3.13
CA GLN A 235 -5.56 -26.33 3.64
C GLN A 235 -5.97 -24.86 3.48
N PRO A 236 -7.26 -24.59 3.18
CA PRO A 236 -7.80 -23.24 3.21
C PRO A 236 -7.58 -22.59 4.57
N ASP A 237 -7.42 -21.27 4.55
CA ASP A 237 -7.25 -20.47 5.76
C ASP A 237 -8.42 -19.51 5.96
N PRO A 238 -9.51 -19.92 6.60
CA PRO A 238 -10.67 -19.06 6.81
C PRO A 238 -10.36 -17.85 7.70
N ASN A 239 -9.23 -17.85 8.42
CA ASN A 239 -8.81 -16.76 9.29
C ASN A 239 -7.71 -15.89 8.68
N SER A 240 -7.29 -16.15 7.44
CA SER A 240 -6.29 -15.33 6.77
C SER A 240 -6.76 -13.88 6.70
N VAL A 241 -5.86 -12.95 7.03
CA VAL A 241 -6.13 -11.53 6.79
C VAL A 241 -6.25 -11.24 5.30
N MET A 242 -5.71 -12.08 4.43
CA MET A 242 -5.76 -11.95 2.98
C MET A 242 -6.97 -12.65 2.35
N ASN A 243 -8.05 -12.93 3.09
CA ASN A 243 -9.30 -13.37 2.46
C ASN A 243 -10.03 -12.17 1.83
N LYS A 244 -10.60 -12.34 0.63
CA LYS A 244 -11.48 -11.32 0.01
C LYS A 244 -12.85 -11.27 0.68
N GLU A 245 -13.65 -10.25 0.35
CA GLU A 245 -15.02 -10.05 0.87
C GLU A 245 -15.08 -9.92 2.40
N THR A 246 -13.97 -9.49 3.01
CA THR A 246 -13.79 -9.36 4.46
C THR A 246 -13.75 -7.89 4.92
N ALA A 247 -14.19 -6.95 4.09
CA ALA A 247 -14.12 -5.51 4.33
C ALA A 247 -14.67 -5.06 5.71
N LEU A 248 -15.65 -5.79 6.27
CA LEU A 248 -16.27 -5.51 7.56
C LEU A 248 -15.69 -6.32 8.73
N TYR A 249 -14.69 -7.17 8.49
CA TYR A 249 -14.08 -7.99 9.54
C TYR A 249 -13.31 -7.11 10.51
N SER A 250 -13.20 -7.57 11.76
CA SER A 250 -12.40 -6.92 12.78
C SER A 250 -11.02 -7.55 12.82
N TRP A 251 -10.00 -6.74 13.09
CA TRP A 251 -8.64 -7.24 13.27
C TRP A 251 -8.58 -8.21 14.44
N ASN A 252 -8.06 -9.42 14.18
CA ASN A 252 -7.93 -10.50 15.15
C ASN A 252 -6.52 -11.14 15.16
N GLY A 253 -5.53 -10.44 14.57
CA GLY A 253 -4.19 -10.98 14.38
C GLY A 253 -4.03 -11.73 13.05
N PHE A 254 -2.77 -12.01 12.71
CA PHE A 254 -2.43 -12.86 11.58
C PHE A 254 -2.77 -14.32 11.89
N SER A 255 -3.21 -15.06 10.87
CA SER A 255 -3.28 -16.51 10.97
C SER A 255 -1.87 -17.13 11.03
N GLN A 256 -1.79 -18.42 11.36
CA GLN A 256 -0.53 -19.16 11.26
C GLN A 256 -0.01 -19.20 9.81
N TYR A 257 -0.90 -19.29 8.83
CA TYR A 257 -0.52 -19.41 7.42
C TYR A 257 -0.10 -18.07 6.82
N ASP A 258 -0.67 -16.94 7.25
CA ASP A 258 -0.19 -15.60 6.92
C ASP A 258 1.28 -15.42 7.34
N ILE A 259 1.62 -15.88 8.56
CA ILE A 259 2.98 -15.80 9.12
C ILE A 259 3.95 -16.71 8.34
N ILE A 260 3.56 -17.95 8.05
CA ILE A 260 4.37 -18.87 7.25
C ILE A 260 4.63 -18.27 5.86
N ALA A 261 3.60 -17.70 5.24
CA ALA A 261 3.69 -17.13 3.92
C ALA A 261 4.65 -15.94 3.85
N VAL A 262 4.58 -14.98 4.78
CA VAL A 262 5.51 -13.83 4.77
C VAL A 262 6.95 -14.27 5.03
N ASN A 263 7.16 -15.26 5.91
CA ASN A 263 8.49 -15.79 6.19
C ASN A 263 9.08 -16.55 4.98
N TYR A 264 8.22 -17.20 4.19
CA TYR A 264 8.62 -17.86 2.95
C TYR A 264 8.99 -16.87 1.85
N LEU A 265 8.14 -15.86 1.60
CA LEU A 265 8.37 -14.87 0.53
C LEU A 265 9.52 -13.93 0.86
N TYR A 266 9.67 -13.60 2.14
CA TYR A 266 10.61 -12.60 2.61
C TYR A 266 11.48 -13.14 3.74
N PRO A 267 12.31 -14.18 3.49
CA PRO A 267 13.14 -14.76 4.53
C PRO A 267 14.04 -13.72 5.20
N PRO A 268 14.51 -13.98 6.43
CA PRO A 268 15.37 -13.05 7.15
C PRO A 268 16.58 -12.67 6.31
N LEU A 269 16.92 -11.39 6.33
CA LEU A 269 18.19 -10.92 5.78
C LEU A 269 19.19 -10.79 6.93
N PRO A 270 20.48 -11.07 6.68
CA PRO A 270 21.55 -10.75 7.64
C PRO A 270 21.62 -9.25 7.92
N CYS A 271 21.09 -8.44 7.00
CA CYS A 271 21.05 -7.00 7.01
C CYS A 271 19.65 -6.53 6.62
N ASN A 272 18.93 -5.88 7.53
CA ASN A 272 17.61 -5.32 7.23
C ASN A 272 17.51 -3.85 7.63
N THR A 273 18.42 -3.05 7.06
CA THR A 273 18.53 -1.63 7.35
C THR A 273 18.48 -0.86 6.03
N ARG A 274 17.63 0.16 5.97
CA ARG A 274 17.62 1.12 4.87
C ARG A 274 17.99 2.49 5.39
N LEU A 275 18.83 3.17 4.62
CA LEU A 275 19.13 4.57 4.83
C LEU A 275 18.23 5.42 3.94
N VAL A 276 17.70 6.50 4.50
CA VAL A 276 16.92 7.52 3.79
C VAL A 276 17.57 8.85 4.06
N GLY A 277 17.65 9.71 3.05
CA GLY A 277 18.31 10.99 3.14
C GLY A 277 17.64 12.03 2.25
N PRO A 278 18.30 13.16 1.98
CA PRO A 278 17.78 14.14 1.04
C PRO A 278 17.54 13.49 -0.33
N SER A 279 16.47 13.91 -1.01
CA SER A 279 16.22 13.58 -2.40
C SER A 279 17.39 14.02 -3.29
N GLU A 280 17.47 13.46 -4.49
CA GLU A 280 18.44 13.92 -5.49
C GLU A 280 18.27 15.42 -5.79
N ASN A 281 19.36 16.07 -6.20
CA ASN A 281 19.37 17.47 -6.65
C ASN A 281 18.98 18.51 -5.59
N ARG A 282 19.06 18.17 -4.30
CA ARG A 282 18.76 19.10 -3.21
C ARG A 282 19.80 20.20 -3.10
N CYS A 283 19.37 21.37 -2.65
CA CYS A 283 20.26 22.53 -2.58
C CYS A 283 21.30 22.42 -1.47
N ALA A 284 22.58 22.60 -1.75
CA ALA A 284 23.59 22.61 -0.69
C ALA A 284 23.47 23.81 0.27
N TYR A 285 22.67 24.81 -0.06
CA TYR A 285 22.51 26.06 0.69
C TYR A 285 21.05 26.32 1.06
N ASN A 286 20.84 27.06 2.16
CA ASN A 286 19.52 27.55 2.57
C ASN A 286 19.16 28.86 1.83
N LEU A 287 17.97 29.40 2.11
CA LEU A 287 17.47 30.66 1.51
C LEU A 287 18.32 31.90 1.85
N TYR A 288 19.23 31.81 2.82
CA TYR A 288 20.12 32.90 3.24
C TYR A 288 21.54 32.74 2.67
N GLY A 289 21.79 31.69 1.88
CA GLY A 289 23.10 31.40 1.30
C GLY A 289 24.04 30.64 2.24
N ASP A 290 23.61 30.23 3.42
CA ASP A 290 24.43 29.40 4.32
C ASP A 290 24.38 27.94 3.92
N ILE A 291 25.45 27.19 4.23
CA ILE A 291 25.51 25.75 3.99
C ILE A 291 24.39 25.05 4.79
N ALA A 292 23.53 24.33 4.06
CA ALA A 292 22.45 23.55 4.64
C ALA A 292 22.97 22.21 5.21
N ASN A 293 22.41 21.82 6.36
CA ASN A 293 22.66 20.52 6.96
C ASN A 293 21.57 19.54 6.54
N TYR A 294 21.99 18.34 6.13
CA TYR A 294 21.12 17.25 5.73
C TYR A 294 21.28 16.08 6.68
N THR A 295 20.20 15.33 6.89
CA THR A 295 20.23 14.14 7.73
C THR A 295 19.98 12.92 6.85
N VAL A 296 20.92 11.99 6.85
CA VAL A 296 20.70 10.61 6.43
C VAL A 296 20.32 9.84 7.68
N TYR A 297 19.17 9.20 7.70
CA TYR A 297 18.67 8.45 8.85
C TYR A 297 18.36 7.00 8.47
N VAL A 298 18.38 6.13 9.47
CA VAL A 298 17.90 4.77 9.33
C VAL A 298 16.37 4.81 9.30
N ALA A 299 15.78 4.33 8.21
CA ALA A 299 14.34 4.10 8.15
C ALA A 299 13.95 3.10 9.24
N GLY A 300 13.03 3.49 10.13
CA GLY A 300 12.49 2.60 11.15
C GLY A 300 13.33 2.52 12.41
N SER A 301 14.05 3.58 12.76
CA SER A 301 15.00 3.64 13.90
C SER A 301 14.48 3.15 15.27
N LYS A 302 13.16 3.07 15.49
CA LYS A 302 12.56 2.45 16.69
C LYS A 302 12.65 0.92 16.72
N GLN A 303 13.04 0.30 15.60
CA GLN A 303 13.13 -1.15 15.40
C GLN A 303 14.57 -1.64 15.20
N LEU A 304 15.56 -0.80 15.53
CA LEU A 304 16.96 -1.24 15.61
C LEU A 304 17.06 -2.35 16.66
N ASN A 305 17.44 -3.56 16.22
CA ASN A 305 17.68 -4.68 17.13
C ASN A 305 19.02 -4.47 17.88
N GLY A 306 19.35 -5.33 18.85
CA GLY A 306 20.64 -5.27 19.55
C GLY A 306 21.87 -5.28 18.63
N ASP A 307 21.71 -5.86 17.45
CA ASP A 307 22.67 -5.94 16.33
C ASP A 307 22.84 -4.63 15.54
N ASP A 308 22.22 -3.55 15.97
CA ASP A 308 22.25 -2.24 15.32
C ASP A 308 22.70 -1.10 16.24
N LEU A 309 23.16 -1.43 17.45
CA LEU A 309 23.63 -0.48 18.44
C LEU A 309 25.07 -0.02 18.11
N ASN A 310 25.33 1.28 18.25
CA ASN A 310 26.63 1.91 18.02
C ASN A 310 27.24 1.67 16.63
N PRO A 311 26.52 1.96 15.54
CA PRO A 311 27.05 1.82 14.20
C PRO A 311 28.19 2.82 13.93
N THR A 312 29.10 2.43 13.05
CA THR A 312 30.08 3.35 12.45
C THR A 312 29.46 4.01 11.22
N TRP A 313 29.63 5.32 11.09
CA TRP A 313 29.20 6.05 9.91
C TRP A 313 30.40 6.63 9.17
N GLN A 314 30.35 6.57 7.84
CA GLN A 314 31.36 7.09 6.95
C GLN A 314 30.68 7.83 5.79
N VAL A 315 31.36 8.83 5.23
CA VAL A 315 30.95 9.46 3.98
C VAL A 315 32.11 9.36 3.00
N SER A 316 31.87 8.78 1.83
CA SER A 316 32.82 8.78 0.73
C SER A 316 32.64 10.04 -0.12
N GLY A 317 33.68 10.39 -0.89
CA GLY A 317 33.71 11.59 -1.72
C GLY A 317 34.41 12.77 -1.05
N ASN A 318 34.95 13.67 -1.88
CA ASN A 318 35.75 14.80 -1.40
C ASN A 318 34.91 16.04 -1.07
N SER A 319 33.64 16.08 -1.48
CA SER A 319 32.76 17.24 -1.40
C SER A 319 31.90 17.31 -0.13
N LEU A 320 31.73 16.20 0.60
CA LEU A 320 30.83 16.11 1.76
C LEU A 320 31.59 15.85 3.05
N GLU A 321 31.04 16.30 4.17
CA GLU A 321 31.55 16.01 5.52
C GLU A 321 30.43 15.60 6.47
N ILE A 322 30.79 14.76 7.45
CA ILE A 322 29.91 14.37 8.56
C ILE A 322 30.04 15.41 9.67
N ILE A 323 28.90 15.85 10.19
CA ILE A 323 28.79 16.85 11.27
C ILE A 323 28.46 16.20 12.60
N ALA A 324 27.54 15.23 12.60
CA ALA A 324 27.13 14.53 13.80
C ALA A 324 26.55 13.16 13.43
N THR A 325 26.68 12.20 14.33
CA THR A 325 26.12 10.85 14.14
C THR A 325 25.50 10.35 15.44
N ASN A 326 24.55 9.43 15.32
CA ASN A 326 24.08 8.58 16.42
C ASN A 326 23.64 7.21 15.85
N ASN A 327 23.00 6.38 16.68
CA ASN A 327 22.56 5.03 16.26
C ASN A 327 21.63 5.00 15.05
N SER A 328 20.89 6.09 14.84
CA SER A 328 19.80 6.19 13.88
C SER A 328 20.01 7.24 12.79
N LEU A 329 21.05 8.07 12.85
CA LEU A 329 21.28 9.10 11.85
C LEU A 329 22.74 9.53 11.70
N CYS A 330 23.03 10.09 10.53
CA CYS A 330 24.24 10.78 10.14
C CYS A 330 23.86 12.14 9.54
N LYS A 331 24.22 13.21 10.23
CA LYS A 331 24.08 14.58 9.72
C LYS A 331 25.31 14.90 8.88
N ILE A 332 25.07 15.36 7.66
CA ILE A 332 26.08 15.71 6.67
C ILE A 332 25.85 17.13 6.14
N ARG A 333 26.85 17.68 5.46
CA ARG A 333 26.72 18.87 4.61
C ARG A 333 27.83 18.88 3.55
N VAL A 334 27.75 19.83 2.62
CA VAL A 334 28.88 20.14 1.72
C VAL A 334 30.04 20.75 2.52
N LYS A 335 31.28 20.40 2.19
CA LYS A 335 32.46 21.02 2.81
C LYS A 335 32.51 22.51 2.46
N GLY A 336 32.96 23.33 3.41
CA GLY A 336 33.06 24.78 3.22
C GLY A 336 33.99 25.22 2.08
N ASN A 337 34.94 24.37 1.68
CA ASN A 337 35.88 24.60 0.58
C ASN A 337 35.54 23.80 -0.69
N ASN A 338 34.32 23.28 -0.83
CA ASN A 338 33.94 22.50 -1.99
C ASN A 338 33.88 23.37 -3.26
N THR A 339 34.49 22.88 -4.35
CA THR A 339 34.51 23.55 -5.66
C THR A 339 33.93 22.68 -6.78
N THR A 340 33.55 21.44 -6.49
CA THR A 340 33.03 20.48 -7.48
C THR A 340 31.53 20.28 -7.30
N TRP A 341 30.78 20.34 -8.39
CA TRP A 341 29.32 20.25 -8.40
C TRP A 341 28.82 19.27 -9.47
N PRO A 342 27.74 18.50 -9.22
CA PRO A 342 27.06 18.37 -7.92
C PRO A 342 27.99 17.79 -6.85
N ALA A 343 27.78 18.19 -5.59
CA ALA A 343 28.51 17.65 -4.45
C ALA A 343 27.98 16.25 -4.16
N THR A 344 28.71 15.24 -4.61
CA THR A 344 28.31 13.83 -4.49
C THR A 344 29.11 13.08 -3.44
N GLY A 345 28.50 12.06 -2.84
CA GLY A 345 29.18 11.12 -1.95
C GLY A 345 28.27 9.99 -1.52
N VAL A 346 28.82 8.98 -0.85
CA VAL A 346 28.05 7.84 -0.33
C VAL A 346 28.16 7.82 1.18
N VAL A 347 27.04 8.02 1.87
CA VAL A 347 26.95 7.80 3.32
C VAL A 347 26.80 6.32 3.56
N THR A 348 27.71 5.74 4.33
CA THR A 348 27.74 4.32 4.68
C THR A 348 27.57 4.17 6.18
N ARG A 349 26.67 3.27 6.59
CA ARG A 349 26.46 2.83 7.96
C ARG A 349 26.94 1.39 8.08
N THR A 350 27.80 1.12 9.04
CA THR A 350 28.22 -0.24 9.40
C THR A 350 27.74 -0.55 10.82
N SER A 351 26.87 -1.54 11.00
CA SER A 351 26.42 -1.98 12.32
C SER A 351 27.55 -2.66 13.12
N ASN A 352 27.32 -2.90 14.41
CA ASN A 352 28.23 -3.68 15.25
C ASN A 352 28.37 -5.15 14.81
N THR A 353 27.39 -5.69 14.07
CA THR A 353 27.44 -7.01 13.44
C THR A 353 28.15 -7.04 12.08
N GLY A 354 28.67 -5.89 11.63
CA GLY A 354 29.35 -5.76 10.33
C GLY A 354 28.39 -5.58 9.15
N CYS A 355 27.11 -5.39 9.40
CA CYS A 355 26.13 -5.10 8.35
C CYS A 355 26.38 -3.72 7.73
N VAL A 356 26.49 -3.65 6.40
CA VAL A 356 26.74 -2.38 5.69
C VAL A 356 25.49 -1.94 4.93
N SER A 357 25.10 -0.68 5.13
CA SER A 357 24.06 0.00 4.34
C SER A 357 24.59 1.31 3.81
N SER A 358 24.17 1.70 2.62
CA SER A 358 24.70 2.89 1.95
C SER A 358 23.59 3.75 1.35
N TYR A 359 23.82 5.05 1.28
CA TYR A 359 22.93 6.03 0.67
C TYR A 359 23.74 7.02 -0.17
N ASN A 360 23.38 7.16 -1.44
CA ASN A 360 24.02 8.12 -2.34
C ASN A 360 23.45 9.52 -2.08
N ILE A 361 24.35 10.50 -2.04
CA ILE A 361 24.02 11.92 -1.87
C ILE A 361 24.45 12.65 -3.12
N SER A 362 23.60 13.57 -3.57
CA SER A 362 23.89 14.54 -4.62
C SER A 362 23.25 15.88 -4.25
N LEU A 363 24.07 16.90 -4.01
CA LEU A 363 23.61 18.25 -3.68
C LEU A 363 24.08 19.25 -4.74
N ASN A 364 23.19 20.14 -5.18
CA ASN A 364 23.46 21.14 -6.20
C ASN A 364 23.95 22.46 -5.61
N ASN A 365 24.70 23.22 -6.43
CA ASN A 365 25.01 24.61 -6.14
C ASN A 365 23.85 25.50 -6.58
N CYS A 366 22.99 25.92 -5.67
CA CYS A 366 21.92 26.87 -5.98
C CYS A 366 22.23 28.29 -5.50
N ASN A 367 23.49 28.54 -5.10
CA ASN A 367 24.02 29.88 -4.91
C ASN A 367 24.73 30.41 -6.17
N ASP A 368 24.76 29.64 -7.26
CA ASP A 368 25.36 30.09 -8.53
C ASP A 368 24.31 30.82 -9.38
N PRO A 369 24.42 32.15 -9.59
CA PRO A 369 23.51 32.88 -10.47
C PRO A 369 23.65 32.50 -11.96
N TYR A 370 24.62 31.66 -12.34
CA TYR A 370 24.85 31.20 -13.71
C TYR A 370 24.38 29.77 -13.99
N ILE A 371 23.80 29.06 -13.01
CA ILE A 371 23.11 27.78 -13.22
C ILE A 371 21.61 28.08 -13.20
N THR A 372 21.07 28.44 -14.37
CA THR A 372 19.62 28.59 -14.59
C THR A 372 19.01 27.22 -14.88
N ASP A 373 17.83 26.98 -14.30
CA ASP A 373 16.93 25.83 -14.50
C ASP A 373 16.80 25.33 -15.95
#